data_AF-A0A9P7K383-F1
#
_entry.id   AF-A0A9P7K383-F1
#
_cell.length_a   1.000
_cell.length_b   1.000
_cell.length_c   1.000
_cell.angle_alpha   90.00
_cell.angle_beta   90.00
_cell.angle_gamma   90.00
#
_symmetry.space_group_name_H-M   'P 1'
#
loop_
_entity.id
_entity.type
_entity.pdbx_description
1 polymer ?
#
loop_
_entity_poly.entity_id
_entity_poly.type
_entity_poly.pdbx_seq_one_letter_code
_entity_poly.pdbx_strand_id
1 'polypeptide(L)'
;KYWFPASQENAAGQSIRFTTTPQTFCVVSLTTPKNGKLTIQKRLPILPGDEIVLLGPGDTTTGALPWTVDSNGRLTVNVPAAAVAGGKYAWAFKVSYKNQ
;
A
#
# COMPACT_ATOMS: atom_id res chain seq x y z
N LYS A 1 -24.00 3.68 4.49
CA LYS A 1 -23.62 2.28 4.21
C LYS A 1 -22.23 2.07 4.82
N TYR A 2 -22.13 1.38 5.95
CA TYR A 2 -20.84 1.18 6.63
C TYR A 2 -20.00 0.18 5.82
N TRP A 3 -18.90 0.66 5.25
CA TRP A 3 -17.89 -0.16 4.61
C TRP A 3 -17.05 -0.81 5.71
N PHE A 4 -17.05 -2.15 5.80
CA PHE A 4 -16.15 -2.88 6.68
C PHE A 4 -14.89 -3.21 5.89
N PRO A 5 -13.76 -2.50 6.10
CA PRO A 5 -12.51 -2.91 5.48
C PRO A 5 -12.13 -4.26 6.07
N ALA A 6 -12.14 -5.30 5.23
CA ALA A 6 -11.50 -6.56 5.60
C ALA A 6 -10.04 -6.25 5.94
N SER A 7 -9.52 -6.77 7.06
CA SER A 7 -8.16 -6.51 7.55
C SER A 7 -7.04 -7.08 6.66
N GLN A 8 -7.40 -7.75 5.55
CA GLN A 8 -6.46 -8.40 4.65
C GLN A 8 -7.02 -8.56 3.24
N GLU A 9 -6.12 -8.75 2.29
CA GLU A 9 -6.39 -9.27 0.95
C GLU A 9 -5.54 -10.51 0.73
N ASN A 10 -6.19 -11.61 0.36
CA ASN A 10 -5.53 -12.83 -0.10
C ASN A 10 -6.05 -13.08 -1.52
N ALA A 11 -5.16 -12.91 -2.50
CA ALA A 11 -5.40 -13.28 -3.89
C ALA A 11 -4.32 -14.29 -4.30
N ALA A 12 -4.47 -14.95 -5.45
CA ALA A 12 -3.49 -15.94 -5.90
C ALA A 12 -2.08 -15.32 -5.98
N GLY A 13 -1.16 -15.79 -5.13
CA GLY A 13 0.21 -15.27 -5.06
C GLY A 13 0.38 -13.92 -4.35
N GLN A 14 -0.65 -13.41 -3.65
CA GLN A 14 -0.59 -12.18 -2.87
C GLN A 14 -1.13 -12.38 -1.46
N SER A 15 -0.38 -11.87 -0.47
CA SER A 15 -0.81 -11.85 0.94
C SER A 15 -0.57 -10.45 1.49
N ILE A 16 -1.65 -9.71 1.71
CA ILE A 16 -1.60 -8.31 2.16
C ILE A 16 -2.36 -8.18 3.47
N ARG A 17 -1.81 -7.39 4.40
CA ARG A 17 -2.44 -7.01 5.67
C ARG A 17 -2.65 -5.52 5.70
N PHE A 18 -3.74 -5.12 6.33
CA PHE A 18 -4.10 -3.73 6.53
C PHE A 18 -4.17 -3.43 8.02
N THR A 19 -3.58 -2.32 8.41
CA THR A 19 -3.71 -1.75 9.75
C THR A 19 -3.92 -0.25 9.62
N THR A 20 -4.41 0.40 10.67
CA THR A 20 -4.66 1.84 10.65
C THR A 20 -4.30 2.44 11.99
N THR A 21 -3.87 3.69 11.95
CA THR A 21 -3.91 4.63 13.07
C THR A 21 -5.01 5.66 12.78
N PRO A 22 -5.29 6.62 13.67
CA PRO A 22 -6.25 7.67 13.36
C PRO A 22 -5.83 8.57 12.18
N GLN A 23 -4.54 8.64 11.83
CA GLN A 23 -4.01 9.53 10.78
C GLN A 23 -3.39 8.80 9.59
N THR A 24 -3.25 7.47 9.65
CA THR A 24 -2.54 6.70 8.62
C THR A 24 -3.19 5.36 8.35
N PHE A 25 -3.23 4.97 7.08
CA PHE A 25 -3.51 3.59 6.68
C PHE A 25 -2.21 2.89 6.31
N CYS A 26 -2.00 1.68 6.79
CA CYS A 26 -0.80 0.91 6.54
C CYS A 26 -1.14 -0.35 5.74
N VAL A 27 -0.34 -0.61 4.71
CA VAL A 27 -0.42 -1.80 3.87
C VAL A 27 0.86 -2.59 4.03
N VAL A 28 0.76 -3.86 4.42
CA VAL A 28 1.93 -4.75 4.52
C VAL A 28 1.76 -5.88 3.52
N SER A 29 2.62 -5.92 2.51
CA SER A 29 2.69 -7.05 1.58
C SER A 29 3.69 -8.08 2.11
N LEU A 30 3.25 -9.33 2.32
CA LEU A 30 4.09 -10.48 2.72
C LEU A 30 4.59 -11.27 1.51
N THR A 31 4.36 -10.74 0.32
CA THR A 31 4.76 -11.31 -0.97
C THR A 31 5.46 -10.21 -1.75
N THR A 32 6.56 -10.54 -2.43
CA THR A 32 7.32 -9.57 -3.21
C THR A 32 6.44 -8.86 -4.24
N PRO A 33 6.37 -7.52 -4.25
CA PRO A 33 5.76 -6.76 -5.34
C PRO A 33 6.40 -7.16 -6.68
N LYS A 34 5.59 -7.47 -7.69
CA LYS A 34 6.05 -7.96 -9.00
C LYS A 34 5.86 -6.88 -10.06
N ASN A 35 6.71 -6.90 -11.09
CA ASN A 35 6.62 -5.99 -12.24
C ASN A 35 6.65 -4.49 -11.85
N GLY A 36 7.37 -4.16 -10.78
CA GLY A 36 7.46 -2.79 -10.25
C GLY A 36 6.14 -2.25 -9.70
N LYS A 37 5.20 -3.11 -9.29
CA LYS A 37 3.88 -2.70 -8.82
C LYS A 37 3.42 -3.49 -7.60
N LEU A 38 2.71 -2.81 -6.70
CA LEU A 38 1.81 -3.41 -5.74
C LEU A 38 0.38 -3.15 -6.21
N THR A 39 -0.41 -4.22 -6.40
CA THR A 39 -1.83 -4.11 -6.79
C THR A 39 -2.70 -4.66 -5.68
N ILE A 40 -3.76 -3.92 -5.32
CA ILE A 40 -4.72 -4.28 -4.28
C ILE A 40 -6.11 -4.18 -4.88
N GLN A 41 -6.84 -5.29 -4.91
CA GLN A 41 -8.16 -5.41 -5.54
C GLN A 41 -9.28 -4.77 -4.72
N LYS A 42 -9.08 -4.65 -3.40
CA LYS A 42 -10.05 -4.05 -2.49
C LYS A 42 -10.03 -2.52 -2.54
N ARG A 43 -11.22 -1.93 -2.40
CA ARG A 43 -11.39 -0.50 -2.14
C ARG A 43 -10.80 -0.16 -0.78
N LEU A 44 -9.78 0.68 -0.78
CA LEU A 44 -9.12 1.18 0.42
C LEU A 44 -9.61 2.61 0.73
N PRO A 45 -9.54 3.05 2.00
CA PRO A 45 -9.92 4.42 2.38
C PRO A 45 -8.83 5.42 1.96
N ILE A 46 -8.53 5.50 0.66
CA ILE A 46 -7.55 6.41 0.07
C ILE A 46 -8.26 7.40 -0.86
N LEU A 47 -7.86 8.67 -0.80
CA LEU A 47 -8.42 9.77 -1.58
C LEU A 47 -7.36 10.43 -2.46
N PRO A 48 -7.74 11.07 -3.58
CA PRO A 48 -6.81 11.91 -4.34
C PRO A 48 -6.11 12.93 -3.44
N GLY A 49 -4.78 13.00 -3.57
CA GLY A 49 -3.92 13.85 -2.75
C GLY A 49 -3.26 13.14 -1.56
N ASP A 50 -3.72 11.95 -1.17
CA ASP A 50 -3.03 11.14 -0.18
C ASP A 50 -1.64 10.71 -0.67
N GLU A 51 -0.72 10.56 0.28
CA GLU A 51 0.66 10.23 0.00
C GLU A 51 0.95 8.78 0.40
N ILE A 52 1.52 7.99 -0.51
CA ILE A 52 1.98 6.62 -0.23
C ILE A 52 3.50 6.61 -0.23
N VAL A 53 4.10 6.08 0.82
CA VAL A 53 5.54 5.85 0.92
C VAL A 53 5.83 4.40 1.31
N LEU A 54 6.91 3.80 0.80
CA LEU A 54 7.46 2.56 1.38
C LEU A 54 8.34 2.92 2.59
N LEU A 55 8.10 2.24 3.72
CA LEU A 55 8.86 2.36 4.95
C LEU A 55 10.16 1.54 4.88
N GLY A 56 11.26 2.15 5.32
CA GLY A 56 12.57 1.53 5.47
C GLY A 56 12.96 1.39 6.96
N PRO A 57 14.20 0.97 7.24
CA PRO A 57 14.71 0.92 8.61
C PRO A 57 14.77 2.32 9.25
N GLY A 58 14.46 2.39 10.55
CA GLY A 58 14.31 3.66 11.26
C GLY A 58 13.16 4.51 10.69
N ASP A 59 13.36 5.82 10.60
CA ASP A 59 12.37 6.76 10.03
C ASP A 59 12.58 7.00 8.52
N THR A 60 13.30 6.11 7.84
CA THR A 60 13.58 6.27 6.40
C THR A 60 12.39 5.85 5.53
N THR A 61 12.20 6.55 4.41
CA THR A 61 11.16 6.21 3.42
C THR A 61 11.68 6.40 1.99
N THR A 62 11.01 5.78 1.02
CA THR A 62 11.37 5.84 -0.41
C THR A 62 10.97 7.14 -1.13
N GLY A 63 10.54 8.17 -0.41
CA GLY A 63 9.81 9.29 -1.01
C GLY A 63 8.41 8.89 -1.46
N ALA A 64 7.63 9.85 -1.95
CA ALA A 64 6.26 9.62 -2.41
C ALA A 64 6.25 8.71 -3.65
N LEU A 65 5.52 7.60 -3.55
CA LEU A 65 5.36 6.63 -4.63
C LEU A 65 4.16 7.02 -5.51
N PRO A 66 4.29 7.02 -6.84
CA PRO A 66 3.16 7.22 -7.73
C PRO A 66 2.12 6.10 -7.56
N TRP A 67 0.84 6.47 -7.53
CA TRP A 67 -0.25 5.52 -7.37
C TRP A 67 -1.50 5.95 -8.15
N THR A 68 -2.37 4.99 -8.45
CA THR A 68 -3.64 5.20 -9.14
C THR A 68 -4.71 4.27 -8.58
N VAL A 69 -5.97 4.70 -8.63
CA VAL A 69 -7.14 3.87 -8.34
C VAL A 69 -8.01 3.81 -9.60
N ASP A 70 -8.30 2.61 -10.09
CA ASP A 70 -9.16 2.45 -11.28
C ASP A 70 -10.66 2.54 -10.94
N SER A 71 -11.52 2.49 -11.97
CA SER A 71 -12.97 2.58 -11.82
C SER A 71 -13.59 1.48 -10.96
N ASN A 72 -12.91 0.34 -10.82
CA ASN A 72 -13.36 -0.77 -9.98
C ASN A 72 -12.96 -0.57 -8.51
N GLY A 73 -12.05 0.38 -8.26
CA GLY A 73 -11.52 0.69 -6.94
C GLY A 73 -10.23 -0.07 -6.62
N ARG A 74 -9.56 -0.63 -7.63
CA ARG A 74 -8.28 -1.32 -7.47
C ARG A 74 -7.15 -0.30 -7.39
N LEU A 75 -6.40 -0.36 -6.31
CA LEU A 75 -5.22 0.48 -6.09
C LEU A 75 -4.00 -0.16 -6.76
N THR A 76 -3.26 0.63 -7.54
CA THR A 76 -1.96 0.26 -8.09
C THR A 76 -0.91 1.28 -7.63
N VAL A 77 0.11 0.81 -6.92
CA VAL A 77 1.26 1.61 -6.47
C VAL A 77 2.48 1.22 -7.29
N ASN A 78 3.18 2.19 -7.86
CA ASN A 78 4.45 1.95 -8.55
C ASN A 78 5.58 1.84 -7.53
N VAL A 79 6.27 0.71 -7.53
CA VAL A 79 7.34 0.37 -6.57
C VAL A 79 8.66 0.20 -7.33
N PRO A 80 9.63 1.12 -7.16
CA PRO A 80 10.93 1.01 -7.82
C PRO A 80 11.64 -0.29 -7.50
N ALA A 81 12.42 -0.84 -8.45
CA ALA A 81 13.12 -2.11 -8.27
C ALA A 81 14.07 -2.10 -7.05
N ALA A 82 14.74 -0.97 -6.78
CA ALA A 82 15.59 -0.80 -5.60
C ALA A 82 14.81 -0.92 -4.28
N ALA A 83 13.58 -0.40 -4.25
CA ALA A 83 12.70 -0.48 -3.08
C ALA A 83 12.20 -1.92 -2.85
N VAL A 84 11.94 -2.67 -3.92
CA VAL A 84 11.61 -4.10 -3.84
C VAL A 84 12.81 -4.89 -3.33
N ALA A 85 14.00 -4.67 -3.90
CA ALA A 85 15.22 -5.38 -3.56
C ALA A 85 15.73 -5.11 -2.12
N GLY A 86 15.38 -3.97 -1.53
CA GLY A 86 15.70 -3.65 -0.13
C GLY A 86 14.91 -4.47 0.89
N GLY A 87 13.83 -5.15 0.48
CA GLY A 87 13.01 -6.01 1.34
C GLY A 87 13.28 -7.51 1.11
N LYS A 88 13.02 -8.33 2.14
CA LYS A 88 13.17 -9.80 2.05
C LYS A 88 11.86 -10.55 2.24
N TYR A 89 11.14 -10.25 3.32
CA TYR A 89 9.93 -10.97 3.72
C TYR A 89 8.66 -10.14 3.61
N ALA A 90 8.77 -8.82 3.78
CA ALA A 90 7.64 -7.93 3.73
C ALA A 90 8.02 -6.53 3.24
N TRP A 91 7.02 -5.83 2.72
CA TRP A 91 7.09 -4.44 2.28
C TRP A 91 5.93 -3.67 2.91
N ALA A 92 6.25 -2.71 3.77
CA ALA A 92 5.28 -1.92 4.51
C ALA A 92 5.13 -0.53 3.88
N PHE A 93 3.92 -0.20 3.47
CA PHE A 93 3.56 1.08 2.88
C PHE A 93 2.72 1.86 3.87
N LYS A 94 3.02 3.15 4.02
CA LYS A 94 2.23 4.08 4.81
C LYS A 94 1.49 5.01 3.85
N VAL A 95 0.19 5.08 4.01
CA VAL A 95 -0.68 6.08 3.40
C VAL A 95 -0.93 7.15 4.46
N SER A 96 -0.52 8.37 4.16
CA SER A 96 -0.80 9.53 5.01
C SER A 96 -1.97 10.31 4.41
N TYR A 97 -3.05 10.44 5.19
CA TYR A 97 -4.21 11.22 4.78
C TYR A 97 -3.83 12.70 4.74
N LYS A 98 -3.98 13.34 3.58
CA LYS A 98 -3.66 14.78 3.42
C LYS A 98 -4.90 15.67 3.48
N ASN A 99 -6.08 15.10 3.28
CA ASN A 99 -7.35 15.82 3.12
C ASN A 99 -8.48 15.25 4.01
N GLN A 100 -8.16 14.71 5.19
CA GLN A 100 -9.15 14.26 6.18
C GLN A 100 -9.28 15.23 7.35
#